data_AF-A0A7J0CR11-F1
#
_entry.id   AF-A0A7J0CR11-F1
#
_cell.length_a   1.000
_cell.length_b   1.000
_cell.length_c   1.000
_cell.angle_alpha   90.00
_cell.angle_beta   90.00
_cell.angle_gamma   90.00
#
_symmetry.space_group_name_H-M   'P 1'
#
loop_
_entity.id
_entity.type
_entity.pdbx_description
1 polymer ?
#
loop_
_entity_poly.entity_id
_entity_poly.type
_entity_poly.pdbx_seq_one_letter_code
_entity_poly.pdbx_strand_id
1 'polypeptide(L)' 'MPWQGIEVLRGPGGRPGVRLSGTAAELAQHAGLGPIDVSISHDAGFAIAVAAATTSRPTHLAGSVTSKGMP' A
#
# COMPACT_ATOMS: atom_id res chain seq x y z
N MET A 1 -8.34 -0.18 -14.65
CA MET A 1 -7.33 -1.25 -14.55
C MET A 1 -8.02 -2.60 -14.54
N PRO A 2 -7.52 -3.61 -15.28
CA PRO A 2 -7.99 -4.99 -15.14
C PRO A 2 -7.68 -5.51 -13.73
N TRP A 3 -8.64 -6.15 -13.06
CA TRP A 3 -8.48 -6.71 -11.71
C TRP A 3 -7.43 -7.82 -11.66
N GLN A 4 -7.16 -8.46 -12.80
CA GLN A 4 -6.17 -9.52 -12.97
C GLN A 4 -4.74 -9.07 -12.65
N GLY A 5 -4.48 -7.75 -12.64
CA GLY A 5 -3.22 -7.20 -12.14
C GLY A 5 -3.07 -7.24 -10.62
N ILE A 6 -4.06 -7.76 -9.88
CA ILE A 6 -4.09 -7.86 -8.42
C ILE A 6 -4.36 -9.32 -8.06
N GLU A 7 -3.36 -10.00 -7.53
CA GLU A 7 -3.46 -11.41 -7.15
C GLU A 7 -3.35 -11.58 -5.64
N VAL A 8 -4.28 -12.35 -5.07
CA VAL A 8 -4.18 -12.84 -3.70
C VAL A 8 -3.54 -14.23 -3.72
N LEU A 9 -2.37 -14.35 -3.11
CA LEU A 9 -1.58 -15.57 -3.02
C LEU A 9 -1.86 -16.27 -1.69
N ARG A 10 -1.78 -17.61 -1.67
CA ARG A 10 -1.72 -18.38 -0.42
C ARG A 10 -0.29 -18.45 0.08
N GLY A 11 0.00 -17.75 1.17
CA GLY A 11 1.30 -17.77 1.84
C GLY A 11 1.41 -18.89 2.89
N PRO A 12 2.59 -19.00 3.53
CA PRO A 12 2.83 -19.98 4.59
C PRO A 12 1.79 -19.88 5.71
N GLY A 13 1.33 -21.03 6.21
CA GLY A 13 0.32 -21.08 7.28
C GLY A 13 -1.05 -20.53 6.88
N GLY A 14 -1.32 -20.34 5.59
CA GLY A 14 -2.60 -19.81 5.10
C GLY A 14 -2.72 -18.29 5.13
N ARG A 15 -1.66 -17.57 5.55
CA ARG A 15 -1.65 -16.10 5.51
C ARG A 15 -1.73 -15.64 4.05
N PRO A 16 -2.70 -14.79 3.67
CA PRO A 16 -2.77 -14.29 2.30
C PRO A 16 -1.65 -13.28 2.04
N GLY A 17 -1.12 -13.29 0.82
CA GLY A 17 -0.19 -12.28 0.30
C GLY A 17 -0.78 -11.58 -0.92
N VAL A 18 -0.31 -10.37 -1.24
CA VAL A 18 -0.74 -9.61 -2.42
C VAL A 18 0.41 -9.47 -3.40
N ARG A 19 0.15 -9.79 -4.67
CA ARG A 19 1.05 -9.52 -5.79
C ARG A 19 0.36 -8.59 -6.78
N LEU A 20 1.03 -7.48 -7.10
CA LEU A 20 0.59 -6.54 -8.12
C LEU A 20 1.42 -6.73 -9.39
N SER A 21 0.80 -6.59 -10.54
CA SER A 21 1.44 -6.65 -11.85
C SER A 21 0.85 -5.61 -12.81
N GLY A 22 1.60 -5.30 -13.88
CA GLY A 22 1.23 -4.30 -14.88
C GLY A 22 0.85 -2.97 -14.24
N THR A 23 -0.24 -2.36 -14.72
CA THR A 23 -0.65 -1.02 -14.31
C THR A 23 -1.03 -0.92 -12.81
N ALA A 24 -1.43 -2.02 -12.16
CA ALA A 24 -1.69 -2.01 -10.72
C ALA A 24 -0.40 -1.81 -9.91
N ALA A 25 0.69 -2.45 -10.34
CA ALA A 25 2.01 -2.27 -9.73
C ALA A 25 2.55 -0.86 -9.95
N GLU A 26 2.40 -0.33 -11.17
CA GLU A 26 2.82 1.04 -11.52
C GLU A 26 2.11 2.08 -10.64
N LEU A 27 0.79 1.96 -10.46
CA LEU A 27 0.03 2.86 -9.60
C LEU A 27 0.46 2.78 -8.14
N ALA A 28 0.68 1.57 -7.60
CA ALA A 28 1.12 1.40 -6.22
C ALA A 28 2.50 2.02 -5.98
N GLN A 29 3.41 1.89 -6.94
CA GLN A 29 4.73 2.53 -6.91
C GLN A 29 4.60 4.07 -6.98
N HIS A 30 3.79 4.59 -7.90
CA HIS A 30 3.55 6.03 -8.03
C HIS A 30 2.93 6.65 -6.77
N ALA A 31 2.07 5.88 -6.09
CA ALA A 31 1.45 6.27 -4.83
C ALA A 31 2.38 6.08 -3.61
N GLY A 32 3.60 5.55 -3.79
CA GLY A 32 4.53 5.30 -2.70
C GLY A 32 3.98 4.33 -1.65
N LEU A 33 3.24 3.31 -2.09
CA LEU A 33 2.72 2.27 -1.20
C LEU A 33 3.83 1.29 -0.83
N GLY A 34 3.89 0.95 0.45
CA GLY A 34 4.62 -0.21 0.94
C GLY A 34 3.89 -1.52 0.65
N PRO A 35 4.33 -2.63 1.26
CA PRO A 35 3.66 -3.92 1.15
C PRO A 35 2.18 -3.83 1.56
N ILE A 36 1.31 -4.53 0.82
CA ILE A 36 -0.12 -4.61 1.11
C ILE A 36 -0.37 -5.87 1.94
N ASP A 37 -0.88 -5.69 3.15
CA ASP A 37 -1.46 -6.77 3.94
C ASP A 37 -2.97 -6.85 3.66
N VAL A 38 -3.48 -8.08 3.60
CA VAL A 38 -4.90 -8.34 3.38
C VAL A 38 -5.43 -9.32 4.43
N SER A 39 -6.64 -9.06 4.92
CA SER A 39 -7.42 -9.99 5.73
C SER A 39 -8.72 -10.31 5.01
N ILE A 40 -9.11 -11.58 5.00
CA ILE A 40 -10.28 -12.06 4.28
C ILE A 40 -11.09 -12.96 5.22
N SER A 41 -12.38 -12.71 5.31
CA SER A 41 -13.34 -13.55 6.03
C SER A 41 -14.53 -13.83 5.14
N HIS A 42 -15.14 -14.99 5.31
CA HIS A 42 -16.38 -15.33 4.61
C HIS A 42 -17.32 -16.08 5.56
N ASP A 43 -18.62 -15.87 5.38
CA ASP A 43 -19.66 -16.63 6.07
C ASP A 43 -20.92 -16.70 5.20
N ALA A 44 -21.65 -17.80 5.31
CA ALA A 44 -22.98 -18.09 4.77
C ALA A 44 -23.51 -17.17 3.63
N GLY A 45 -22.77 -17.07 2.52
CA GLY A 45 -23.18 -16.36 1.30
C GLY A 45 -22.55 -14.98 1.06
N PHE A 46 -21.66 -14.51 1.93
CA PHE A 46 -20.90 -13.28 1.72
C PHE A 46 -19.42 -13.46 2.06
N ALA A 47 -18.60 -12.59 1.47
CA ALA A 47 -17.18 -12.49 1.76
C ALA A 47 -16.81 -11.02 1.95
N ILE A 48 -15.89 -10.76 2.87
CA ILE A 48 -15.32 -9.45 3.13
C ILE A 48 -13.80 -9.54 3.08
N ALA A 49 -13.17 -8.50 2.54
CA ALA A 49 -11.73 -8.34 2.55
C ALA A 49 -11.37 -6.92 2.97
N VAL A 50 -10.33 -6.79 3.79
CA VAL A 50 -9.71 -5.52 4.16
C VAL A 50 -8.27 -5.55 3.69
N ALA A 51 -7.86 -4.57 2.91
CA ALA A 51 -6.49 -4.39 2.44
C ALA A 51 -5.90 -3.09 3.00
N ALA A 52 -4.69 -3.15 3.52
CA ALA A 52 -4.00 -2.00 4.11
C ALA A 52 -2.53 -1.97 3.67
N ALA A 53 -2.01 -0.77 3.47
CA ALA A 53 -0.59 -0.53 3.22
C ALA A 53 -0.16 0.72 3.96
N THR A 54 1.09 0.74 4.40
CA THR A 54 1.74 1.98 4.83
C THR A 54 2.17 2.77 3.59
N THR A 55 2.18 4.08 3.70
CA THR A 55 2.78 4.96 2.70
C THR A 55 3.71 5.92 3.40
N SER A 56 4.92 6.08 2.88
CA SER A 56 5.80 7.16 3.30
C SER A 56 5.34 8.42 2.58
N ARG A 57 4.49 9.24 3.22
CA ARG A 57 4.42 10.64 2.82
C ARG A 57 5.76 11.28 3.15
N PRO A 58 6.36 12.07 2.23
CA PRO A 58 7.45 12.94 2.63
C PRO A 58 6.95 13.82 3.78
N THR A 59 7.63 13.74 4.93
CA THR A 59 7.41 14.65 6.04
C THR A 59 7.57 16.06 5.49
N HIS A 60 6.51 16.87 5.52
CA HIS A 60 6.63 18.29 5.21
C HIS A 60 7.42 18.91 6.36
N LEU A 61 8.76 18.89 6.26
CA LEU A 61 9.62 19.53 7.24
C LEU A 61 9.34 21.03 7.14
N ALA A 62 8.61 21.54 8.12
CA ALA A 62 8.28 22.95 8.25
C ALA A 62 9.56 23.79 8.11
N GLY A 63 9.44 24.84 7.29
CA GLY A 63 10.46 25.80 6.88
C GLY A 63 11.76 25.85 7.69
N SER A 64 12.85 25.72 6.96
CA SER A 64 14.16 26.24 7.31
C SER A 64 14.07 27.66 7.88
N VAL A 65 14.25 27.82 9.19
CA VAL A 65 14.66 29.12 9.76
C VAL A 65 16.16 29.25 9.56
N THR A 66 16.57 29.82 8.43
CA THR A 66 17.91 30.37 8.25
C THR A 66 17.81 31.86 8.49
N SER A 67 17.83 32.28 9.75
CA SER A 67 18.23 33.65 10.09
C SER A 67 19.75 33.71 10.01
N LYS A 68 20.26 33.86 8.78
CA LYS A 68 21.64 34.25 8.49
C LYS A 68 21.89 35.59 9.18
N GLY A 69 22.93 35.63 10.02
CA GLY A 69 23.33 36.84 10.70
C GLY A 69 23.73 37.99 9.77
N MET A 70 23.75 39.16 10.42
CA MET A 70 24.47 40.41 10.12
C MET A 70 23.83 41.40 9.14
N PRO A 71 24.12 42.71 9.30
CA PRO A 71 25.21 43.33 10.09
C PRO A 71 24.93 43.58 11.58
#